data_AF-A0A535Q9A8-F1
#
_entry.id   AF-A0A535Q9A8-F1
#
_cell.length_a   1.000
_cell.length_b   1.000
_cell.length_c   1.000
_cell.angle_alpha   90.00
_cell.angle_beta   90.00
_cell.angle_gamma   90.00
#
_symmetry.space_group_name_H-M   'P 1'
#
loop_
_entity.id
_entity.type
_entity.pdbx_description
1 polymer ?
#
loop_
_entity_poly.entity_id
_entity_poly.type
_entity_poly.pdbx_seq_one_letter_code
_entity_poly.pdbx_strand_id
1 'polypeptide(L)'
;MKRFSKLLSIGGICLILHLAIATQAHADTSLLHQTSSYSVLGAPTVSVPLINRVLAFYHSPAAGKGQALFDDGVKYGVDPVFALAFFMHESSFGTTGVAQFTLSLGNLRCISAYSCYNGFSSFPTWEAGFDAWYSLIRVVYVDTWHLSTVEQIIPTYAPASDHNDVAGYISALESAVDTWRAGQIAEFGSVHQVPTVSSTPPVITPTAVGPTANTTRTPYPADQYSILGKPSVDGAFINQILTQYHSPAAGKGQLFFAEGVKYGIDPIYALAFFMLDSIFGTEGLSLATHSLGPLPTPTTVTCHCQDFHGYRRYATWDASISDWFQYIHDDYVKQMGLTTVSQVVSIYLKTNDTSAIRFTIKQIERRVDLWRNARAQTPSK
;
A
#
# COMPACT_ATOMS: atom_id res chain seq x y z
N MET A 1 43.12 10.93 71.32
CA MET A 1 42.31 12.04 71.87
C MET A 1 41.03 12.14 71.06
N LYS A 2 39.88 12.11 71.76
CA LYS A 2 38.50 12.55 71.41
C LYS A 2 38.33 13.14 69.99
N ARG A 3 37.36 12.69 69.16
CA ARG A 3 35.89 12.88 69.29
C ARG A 3 35.18 11.84 68.40
N PHE A 4 34.22 11.04 68.92
CA PHE A 4 32.76 11.27 68.84
C PHE A 4 32.29 11.61 67.40
N SER A 5 31.39 10.89 66.74
CA SER A 5 30.07 10.52 67.24
C SER A 5 29.30 9.64 66.23
N LYS A 6 28.65 8.58 66.75
CA LYS A 6 27.25 8.17 66.52
C LYS A 6 26.81 7.45 65.20
N LEU A 7 26.35 6.20 65.44
CA LEU A 7 25.02 5.63 65.07
C LEU A 7 24.85 5.23 63.57
N LEU A 8 24.33 4.07 63.14
CA LEU A 8 23.45 2.98 63.62
C LEU A 8 23.94 1.70 62.90
N SER A 9 24.10 0.53 63.54
CA SER A 9 23.06 -0.45 63.89
C SER A 9 22.45 -1.23 62.70
N ILE A 10 22.74 -2.54 62.71
CA ILE A 10 21.96 -3.66 62.14
C ILE A 10 22.08 -3.87 60.62
N GLY A 11 23.13 -4.61 60.21
CA GLY A 11 23.19 -5.33 58.94
C GLY A 11 23.01 -6.82 59.18
N GLY A 12 21.77 -7.24 59.40
CA GLY A 12 21.34 -8.63 59.40
C GLY A 12 20.06 -8.73 58.59
N ILE A 13 19.97 -9.77 57.76
CA ILE A 13 18.88 -10.07 56.79
C ILE A 13 19.12 -9.45 55.40
N CYS A 14 19.72 -10.26 54.51
CA CYS A 14 19.28 -10.47 53.11
C CYS A 14 20.39 -11.19 52.31
N LEU A 15 20.75 -12.41 52.74
CA LEU A 15 21.47 -13.36 51.88
C LEU A 15 20.47 -14.30 51.19
N ILE A 16 19.36 -13.76 50.68
CA ILE A 16 18.49 -14.37 49.66
C ILE A 16 17.86 -13.23 48.87
N LEU A 17 18.65 -12.53 48.04
CA LEU A 17 18.09 -11.66 46.99
C LEU A 17 19.08 -11.47 45.82
N HIS A 18 19.67 -12.56 45.33
CA HIS A 18 20.51 -12.53 44.13
C HIS A 18 19.92 -13.30 42.93
N LEU A 19 18.60 -13.47 42.86
CA LEU A 19 17.99 -14.19 41.74
C LEU A 19 16.75 -13.53 41.11
N ALA A 20 16.60 -12.20 41.22
CA ALA A 20 15.46 -11.51 40.58
C ALA A 20 15.75 -10.07 40.10
N ILE A 21 17.00 -9.69 39.83
CA ILE A 21 17.33 -8.32 39.36
C ILE A 21 17.93 -8.29 37.93
N ALA A 22 18.24 -9.44 37.32
CA ALA A 22 18.76 -9.47 35.94
C ALA A 22 17.69 -9.56 34.83
N THR A 23 16.43 -9.84 35.18
CA THR A 23 15.35 -10.05 34.18
C THR A 23 14.53 -8.80 33.86
N GLN A 24 14.51 -7.78 34.73
CA GLN A 24 13.75 -6.54 34.46
C GLN A 24 14.53 -5.52 33.61
N ALA A 25 15.86 -5.51 33.65
CA ALA A 25 16.65 -4.62 32.79
C ALA A 25 16.52 -4.97 31.28
N HIS A 26 16.28 -6.24 30.95
CA HIS A 26 16.06 -6.68 29.57
C HIS A 26 14.64 -6.38 29.07
N ALA A 27 13.64 -6.34 29.96
CA ALA A 27 12.26 -5.98 29.60
C ALA A 27 12.11 -4.48 29.35
N ASP A 28 12.73 -3.62 30.16
CA ASP A 28 12.73 -2.16 29.94
C ASP A 28 13.58 -1.76 28.72
N THR A 29 14.67 -2.48 28.43
CA THR A 29 15.43 -2.24 27.19
C THR A 29 14.64 -2.68 25.95
N SER A 30 13.83 -3.76 26.05
CA SER A 30 12.97 -4.23 24.96
C SER A 30 11.77 -3.33 24.72
N LEU A 31 11.21 -2.67 25.75
CA LEU A 31 10.13 -1.69 25.56
C LEU A 31 10.66 -0.36 25.00
N LEU A 32 11.85 0.08 25.43
CA LEU A 32 12.50 1.29 24.91
C LEU A 32 13.04 1.12 23.47
N HIS A 33 13.31 -0.11 23.03
CA HIS A 33 13.70 -0.41 21.64
C HIS A 33 12.53 -0.38 20.66
N GLN A 34 11.29 -0.48 21.16
CA GLN A 34 10.10 -0.53 20.32
C GLN A 34 9.56 0.86 20.00
N THR A 35 9.87 1.87 20.83
CA THR A 35 9.55 3.29 20.57
C THR A 35 10.57 3.99 19.65
N SER A 36 11.58 3.26 19.14
CA SER A 36 12.63 3.78 18.25
C SER A 36 12.70 3.09 16.87
N SER A 37 11.71 2.29 16.48
CA SER A 37 11.80 1.40 15.28
C SER A 37 11.64 2.10 13.94
N TYR A 38 10.96 3.25 13.90
CA TYR A 38 10.66 3.98 12.65
C TYR A 38 11.30 5.37 12.61
N SER A 39 12.51 5.50 13.17
CA SER A 39 13.32 6.69 12.90
C SER A 39 13.67 6.76 11.42
N VAL A 40 13.45 7.93 10.81
CA VAL A 40 13.81 8.18 9.40
C VAL A 40 15.33 8.33 9.23
N LEU A 41 16.05 8.59 10.32
CA LEU A 41 17.51 8.75 10.30
C LEU A 41 18.21 7.41 10.31
N GLY A 42 19.27 7.30 9.52
CA GLY A 42 20.12 6.12 9.52
C GLY A 42 20.77 5.84 8.17
N ALA A 43 21.60 4.81 8.16
CA ALA A 43 22.12 4.26 6.92
C ALA A 43 20.96 3.59 6.14
N PRO A 44 21.06 3.50 4.79
CA PRO A 44 20.06 2.80 4.00
C PRO A 44 19.86 1.34 4.46
N THR A 45 18.61 0.97 4.70
CA THR A 45 18.23 -0.41 5.06
C THR A 45 17.74 -1.23 3.86
N VAL A 46 17.56 -0.59 2.71
CA VAL A 46 17.18 -1.19 1.44
C VAL A 46 18.21 -0.91 0.36
N SER A 47 18.37 -1.84 -0.59
CA SER A 47 19.34 -1.70 -1.68
C SER A 47 18.75 -1.03 -2.92
N VAL A 48 19.59 -0.41 -3.76
CA VAL A 48 19.18 0.14 -5.06
C VAL A 48 18.44 -0.88 -5.94
N PRO A 49 18.90 -2.15 -6.07
CA PRO A 49 18.13 -3.16 -6.81
C PRO A 49 16.74 -3.40 -6.23
N LEU A 50 16.58 -3.37 -4.90
CA LEU A 50 15.24 -3.51 -4.28
C LEU A 50 14.36 -2.31 -4.63
N ILE A 51 14.87 -1.07 -4.45
CA ILE A 51 14.12 0.16 -4.78
C ILE A 51 13.68 0.11 -6.25
N ASN A 52 14.58 -0.20 -7.18
CA ASN A 52 14.23 -0.33 -8.59
C ASN A 52 13.22 -1.44 -8.86
N ARG A 53 13.31 -2.58 -8.16
CA ARG A 53 12.29 -3.63 -8.27
C ARG A 53 10.94 -3.16 -7.75
N VAL A 54 10.88 -2.44 -6.64
CA VAL A 54 9.63 -1.87 -6.11
C VAL A 54 9.03 -0.89 -7.12
N LEU A 55 9.80 0.12 -7.54
CA LEU A 55 9.32 1.12 -8.51
C LEU A 55 8.88 0.48 -9.83
N ALA A 56 9.64 -0.50 -10.35
CA ALA A 56 9.25 -1.24 -11.55
C ALA A 56 8.03 -2.14 -11.32
N PHE A 57 7.95 -2.81 -10.17
CA PHE A 57 6.83 -3.67 -9.80
C PHE A 57 5.52 -2.91 -9.73
N TYR A 58 5.54 -1.67 -9.22
CA TYR A 58 4.38 -0.80 -9.16
C TYR A 58 4.22 0.12 -10.38
N HIS A 59 4.99 -0.10 -11.47
CA HIS A 59 5.00 0.72 -12.68
C HIS A 59 5.08 2.22 -12.44
N SER A 60 5.89 2.61 -11.45
CA SER A 60 6.18 4.01 -11.22
C SER A 60 6.73 4.65 -12.50
N PRO A 61 6.27 5.85 -12.90
CA PRO A 61 6.97 6.66 -13.91
C PRO A 61 8.41 7.03 -13.48
N ALA A 62 8.77 6.80 -12.21
CA ALA A 62 10.14 6.90 -11.72
C ALA A 62 10.92 5.57 -11.76
N ALA A 63 10.40 4.51 -12.40
CA ALA A 63 11.12 3.25 -12.54
C ALA A 63 12.49 3.46 -13.20
N GLY A 64 13.51 2.78 -12.66
CA GLY A 64 14.91 2.95 -13.07
C GLY A 64 15.65 4.08 -12.35
N LYS A 65 14.96 4.91 -11.56
CA LYS A 65 15.56 6.03 -10.81
C LYS A 65 15.93 5.67 -9.36
N GLY A 66 15.89 4.39 -9.00
CA GLY A 66 16.17 3.94 -7.64
C GLY A 66 17.58 4.27 -7.14
N GLN A 67 18.55 4.48 -8.03
CA GLN A 67 19.89 4.95 -7.65
C GLN A 67 19.83 6.39 -7.12
N ALA A 68 19.15 7.30 -7.82
CA ALA A 68 19.01 8.69 -7.39
C ALA A 68 18.26 8.78 -6.05
N LEU A 69 17.15 8.04 -5.90
CA LEU A 69 16.41 7.97 -4.64
C LEU A 69 17.28 7.48 -3.48
N PHE A 70 18.16 6.50 -3.72
CA PHE A 70 19.08 5.97 -2.72
C PHE A 70 20.20 6.96 -2.38
N ASP A 71 20.80 7.58 -3.40
CA ASP A 71 21.92 8.52 -3.25
C ASP A 71 21.49 9.75 -2.45
N ASP A 72 20.27 10.26 -2.67
CA ASP A 72 19.74 11.36 -1.87
C ASP A 72 19.52 10.93 -0.41
N GLY A 73 19.02 9.72 -0.15
CA GLY A 73 18.92 9.23 1.24
C GLY A 73 20.27 9.16 1.93
N VAL A 74 21.31 8.69 1.25
CA VAL A 74 22.70 8.72 1.76
C VAL A 74 23.16 10.16 2.01
N LYS A 75 22.95 11.06 1.05
CA LYS A 75 23.33 12.48 1.12
C LYS A 75 22.72 13.18 2.34
N TYR A 76 21.45 12.91 2.64
CA TYR A 76 20.72 13.56 3.74
C TYR A 76 20.78 12.78 5.07
N GLY A 77 21.35 11.56 5.07
CA GLY A 77 21.37 10.68 6.25
C GLY A 77 19.98 10.17 6.63
N VAL A 78 19.11 10.00 5.64
CA VAL A 78 17.73 9.52 5.77
C VAL A 78 17.63 8.18 5.06
N ASP A 79 17.11 7.16 5.74
CA ASP A 79 16.99 5.82 5.20
C ASP A 79 16.00 5.80 4.00
N PRO A 80 16.43 5.42 2.77
CA PRO A 80 15.60 5.51 1.56
C PRO A 80 14.31 4.71 1.58
N VAL A 81 14.18 3.73 2.48
CA VAL A 81 12.95 2.97 2.63
C VAL A 81 11.76 3.86 3.02
N PHE A 82 12.01 4.93 3.79
CA PHE A 82 10.95 5.87 4.18
C PHE A 82 10.52 6.74 3.00
N ALA A 83 11.45 7.24 2.18
CA ALA A 83 11.09 7.96 0.96
C ALA A 83 10.22 7.09 0.03
N LEU A 84 10.55 5.80 -0.08
CA LEU A 84 9.76 4.84 -0.83
C LEU A 84 8.36 4.64 -0.23
N ALA A 85 8.24 4.64 1.09
CA ALA A 85 6.97 4.43 1.80
C ALA A 85 6.04 5.63 1.66
N PHE A 86 6.57 6.84 1.84
CA PHE A 86 5.84 8.07 1.51
C PHE A 86 5.43 8.08 0.04
N PHE A 87 6.32 7.72 -0.88
CA PHE A 87 5.98 7.75 -2.31
C PHE A 87 4.86 6.77 -2.68
N MET A 88 4.82 5.60 -2.05
CA MET A 88 3.72 4.66 -2.16
C MET A 88 2.41 5.28 -1.67
N HIS A 89 2.40 5.79 -0.44
CA HIS A 89 1.19 6.29 0.20
C HIS A 89 0.64 7.58 -0.46
N GLU A 90 1.53 8.44 -0.95
CA GLU A 90 1.16 9.76 -1.48
C GLU A 90 0.58 9.71 -2.90
N SER A 91 0.94 8.70 -3.69
CA SER A 91 0.60 8.68 -5.12
C SER A 91 0.73 7.33 -5.81
N SER A 92 0.79 6.24 -5.06
CA SER A 92 1.09 4.91 -5.60
C SER A 92 2.33 4.94 -6.50
N PHE A 93 3.41 5.53 -5.99
CA PHE A 93 4.66 5.78 -6.71
C PHE A 93 4.53 6.68 -7.94
N GLY A 94 3.71 7.73 -7.87
CA GLY A 94 3.55 8.72 -8.93
C GLY A 94 2.61 8.29 -10.05
N THR A 95 1.86 7.20 -9.86
CA THR A 95 0.88 6.70 -10.83
C THR A 95 -0.49 7.34 -10.66
N THR A 96 -0.75 8.00 -9.54
CA THR A 96 -2.03 8.66 -9.24
C THR A 96 -1.83 10.09 -8.72
N GLY A 97 -2.92 10.85 -8.66
CA GLY A 97 -2.95 12.17 -8.03
C GLY A 97 -2.09 13.23 -8.72
N VAL A 98 -1.77 14.30 -7.97
CA VAL A 98 -1.03 15.45 -8.51
C VAL A 98 0.42 15.12 -8.86
N ALA A 99 1.00 14.07 -8.27
CA ALA A 99 2.36 13.58 -8.54
C ALA A 99 2.60 13.25 -10.02
N GLN A 100 1.56 12.88 -10.78
CA GLN A 100 1.64 12.68 -12.24
C GLN A 100 2.08 13.94 -13.00
N PHE A 101 1.81 15.13 -12.45
CA PHE A 101 2.11 16.43 -13.07
C PHE A 101 3.24 17.16 -12.35
N THR A 102 3.36 16.95 -11.04
CA THR A 102 4.33 17.65 -10.20
C THR A 102 5.66 16.93 -10.07
N LEU A 103 5.73 15.63 -10.39
CA LEU A 103 6.92 14.80 -10.17
C LEU A 103 7.43 14.87 -8.73
N SER A 104 6.50 15.07 -7.78
CA SER A 104 6.77 15.19 -6.34
C SER A 104 6.40 13.90 -5.64
N LEU A 105 7.38 13.16 -5.12
CA LEU A 105 7.10 11.88 -4.43
C LEU A 105 6.22 12.06 -3.19
N GLY A 106 6.28 13.22 -2.54
CA GLY A 106 5.58 13.49 -1.29
C GLY A 106 4.49 14.55 -1.39
N ASN A 107 4.08 14.95 -2.60
CA ASN A 107 3.13 16.06 -2.81
C ASN A 107 3.49 17.31 -1.97
N LEU A 108 4.73 17.79 -2.09
CA LEU A 108 5.23 18.92 -1.29
C LEU A 108 4.40 20.18 -1.57
N ARG A 109 4.10 20.96 -0.53
CA ARG A 109 3.51 22.31 -0.68
C ARG A 109 4.46 23.26 -1.40
N CYS A 110 3.92 24.34 -1.94
CA CYS A 110 4.69 25.25 -2.81
C CYS A 110 5.93 25.83 -2.14
N ILE A 111 7.09 25.46 -2.68
CA ILE A 111 8.43 25.97 -2.41
C ILE A 111 8.75 27.06 -3.43
N SER A 112 9.22 28.21 -2.97
CA SER A 112 9.47 29.41 -3.78
C SER A 112 10.40 29.20 -4.98
N ALA A 113 11.32 28.25 -4.91
CA ALA A 113 12.28 27.95 -5.98
C ALA A 113 11.70 27.10 -7.13
N TYR A 114 10.47 26.58 -6.99
CA TYR A 114 9.84 25.70 -7.97
C TYR A 114 8.46 26.21 -8.39
N SER A 115 7.99 25.75 -9.54
CA SER A 115 6.63 26.05 -10.02
C SER A 115 5.59 25.52 -9.01
N CYS A 116 4.51 26.27 -8.81
CA CYS A 116 3.40 25.90 -7.94
C CYS A 116 2.20 25.48 -8.78
N TYR A 117 1.86 24.18 -8.76
CA TYR A 117 0.72 23.59 -9.45
C TYR A 117 -0.33 23.18 -8.42
N ASN A 118 -1.49 23.84 -8.43
CA ASN A 118 -2.61 23.54 -7.53
C ASN A 118 -2.24 23.46 -6.04
N GLY A 119 -1.33 24.33 -5.57
CA GLY A 119 -0.87 24.33 -4.18
C GLY A 119 0.27 23.35 -3.86
N PHE A 120 0.80 22.67 -4.87
CA PHE A 120 1.92 21.73 -4.76
C PHE A 120 3.12 22.16 -5.61
N SER A 121 4.33 21.91 -5.13
CA SER A 121 5.55 22.13 -5.90
C SER A 121 5.66 21.14 -7.06
N SER A 122 5.86 21.67 -8.26
CA SER A 122 6.13 20.93 -9.48
C SER A 122 7.62 21.00 -9.83
N PHE A 123 8.21 19.83 -10.00
CA PHE A 123 9.63 19.63 -10.23
C PHE A 123 9.89 19.26 -11.70
N PRO A 124 11.05 19.64 -12.25
CA PRO A 124 11.40 19.34 -13.65
C PRO A 124 11.70 17.85 -13.87
N THR A 125 12.08 17.11 -12.83
CA THR A 125 12.38 15.67 -12.86
C THR A 125 11.97 15.02 -11.54
N TRP A 126 11.77 13.69 -11.57
CA TRP A 126 11.55 12.90 -10.36
C TRP A 126 12.73 13.03 -9.38
N GLU A 127 13.96 13.05 -9.88
CA GLU A 127 15.17 13.23 -9.08
C GLU A 127 15.19 14.58 -8.35
N ALA A 128 14.75 15.67 -8.99
CA ALA A 128 14.61 16.96 -8.32
C ALA A 128 13.52 16.93 -7.23
N GLY A 129 12.44 16.15 -7.45
CA GLY A 129 11.44 15.88 -6.43
C GLY A 129 11.98 15.08 -5.25
N PHE A 130 12.80 14.04 -5.51
CA PHE A 130 13.48 13.22 -4.49
C PHE A 130 14.34 14.09 -3.58
N ASP A 131 15.26 14.85 -4.16
CA ASP A 131 16.16 15.77 -3.44
C ASP A 131 15.36 16.76 -2.56
N ALA A 132 14.29 17.35 -3.11
CA ALA A 132 13.46 18.29 -2.37
C ALA A 132 12.73 17.65 -1.18
N TRP A 133 12.22 16.42 -1.32
CA TRP A 133 11.59 15.69 -0.21
C TRP A 133 12.60 15.33 0.88
N TYR A 134 13.76 14.79 0.51
CA TYR A 134 14.80 14.49 1.50
C TYR A 134 15.30 15.74 2.21
N SER A 135 15.47 16.85 1.47
CA SER A 135 15.81 18.16 2.05
C SER A 135 14.74 18.64 3.03
N LEU A 136 13.46 18.51 2.68
CA LEU A 136 12.35 18.86 3.58
C LEU A 136 12.41 18.03 4.86
N ILE A 137 12.48 16.69 4.75
CA ILE A 137 12.52 15.80 5.91
C ILE A 137 13.75 16.09 6.76
N ARG A 138 14.92 16.23 6.16
CA ARG A 138 16.15 16.44 6.92
C ARG A 138 16.22 17.82 7.57
N VAL A 139 16.07 18.88 6.78
CA VAL A 139 16.34 20.24 7.26
C VAL A 139 15.19 20.75 8.12
N VAL A 140 13.94 20.53 7.69
CA VAL A 140 12.78 21.10 8.38
C VAL A 140 12.32 20.17 9.50
N TYR A 141 11.96 18.93 9.18
CA TYR A 141 11.39 18.04 10.20
C TYR A 141 12.44 17.63 11.24
N VAL A 142 13.60 17.13 10.81
CA VAL A 142 14.61 16.64 11.75
C VAL A 142 15.39 17.79 12.39
N ASP A 143 16.10 18.59 11.59
CA ASP A 143 17.08 19.54 12.13
C ASP A 143 16.39 20.75 12.80
N THR A 144 15.27 21.22 12.26
CA THR A 144 14.57 22.42 12.77
C THR A 144 13.48 22.07 13.79
N TRP A 145 12.65 21.06 13.51
CA TRP A 145 11.52 20.71 14.38
C TRP A 145 11.81 19.54 15.33
N HIS A 146 12.96 18.89 15.19
CA HIS A 146 13.38 17.76 16.03
C HIS A 146 12.40 16.57 15.97
N LEU A 147 11.78 16.37 14.81
CA LEU A 147 10.89 15.26 14.49
C LEU A 147 11.68 14.24 13.65
N SER A 148 11.96 13.08 14.23
CA SER A 148 12.89 12.10 13.65
C SER A 148 12.30 10.72 13.45
N THR A 149 11.04 10.50 13.83
CA THR A 149 10.30 9.25 13.59
C THR A 149 9.03 9.51 12.80
N VAL A 150 8.50 8.47 12.14
CA VAL A 150 7.24 8.56 11.38
C VAL A 150 6.09 9.10 12.25
N GLU A 151 5.96 8.62 13.47
CA GLU A 151 4.92 9.03 14.43
C GLU A 151 5.03 10.50 14.83
N GLN A 152 6.24 11.06 14.82
CA GLN A 152 6.48 12.48 15.07
C GLN A 152 6.21 13.34 13.83
N ILE A 153 6.59 12.84 12.64
CA ILE A 153 6.55 13.58 11.37
C ILE A 153 5.11 13.66 10.83
N ILE A 154 4.38 12.54 10.78
CA ILE A 154 3.08 12.45 10.09
C ILE A 154 2.01 13.41 10.63
N PRO A 155 1.84 13.62 11.95
CA PRO A 155 0.86 14.57 12.46
C PRO A 155 1.07 16.01 11.97
N THR A 156 2.29 16.37 11.58
CA THR A 156 2.63 17.68 11.00
C THR A 156 2.59 17.65 9.47
N TYR A 157 3.01 16.53 8.86
CA TYR A 157 3.04 16.36 7.40
C TYR A 157 1.66 16.26 6.78
N ALA A 158 0.77 15.46 7.40
CA ALA A 158 -0.59 15.19 6.96
C ALA A 158 -1.53 15.30 8.18
N PRO A 159 -1.80 16.52 8.69
CA PRO A 159 -2.56 16.70 9.91
C PRO A 159 -4.02 16.29 9.74
N ALA A 160 -4.64 15.84 10.83
CA ALA A 160 -6.06 15.49 10.86
C ALA A 160 -7.00 16.69 10.57
N SER A 161 -6.53 17.93 10.78
CA SER A 161 -7.26 19.16 10.41
C SER A 161 -7.55 19.24 8.91
N ASP A 162 -6.75 18.56 8.10
CA ASP A 162 -6.90 18.49 6.64
C ASP A 162 -7.68 17.24 6.20
N HIS A 163 -8.36 16.57 7.15
CA HIS A 163 -9.14 15.33 6.97
C HIS A 163 -8.29 14.10 6.64
N ASN A 164 -7.02 14.08 7.04
CA ASN A 164 -6.16 12.89 6.92
C ASN A 164 -6.40 11.90 8.08
N ASP A 165 -6.31 10.60 7.78
CA ASP A 165 -6.18 9.56 8.80
C ASP A 165 -4.71 9.41 9.22
N VAL A 166 -4.33 10.17 10.25
CA VAL A 166 -2.95 10.18 10.78
C VAL A 166 -2.51 8.79 11.22
N ALA A 167 -3.39 8.02 11.87
CA ALA A 167 -3.05 6.69 12.38
C ALA A 167 -2.92 5.68 11.24
N GLY A 168 -3.83 5.73 10.26
CA GLY A 168 -3.77 4.92 9.04
C GLY A 168 -2.50 5.19 8.23
N TYR A 169 -2.11 6.46 8.06
CA TYR A 169 -0.87 6.84 7.37
C TYR A 169 0.34 6.23 8.06
N ILE A 170 0.48 6.43 9.39
CA ILE A 170 1.59 5.86 10.17
C ILE A 170 1.66 4.35 9.95
N SER A 171 0.54 3.64 10.15
CA SER A 171 0.50 2.18 9.98
C SER A 171 0.86 1.72 8.56
N ALA A 172 0.44 2.46 7.52
CA ALA A 172 0.75 2.14 6.13
C ALA A 172 2.26 2.26 5.85
N LEU A 173 2.89 3.31 6.38
CA LEU A 173 4.34 3.50 6.27
C LEU A 173 5.12 2.43 7.01
N GLU A 174 4.75 2.14 8.25
CA GLU A 174 5.40 1.12 9.07
C GLU A 174 5.33 -0.26 8.39
N SER A 175 4.16 -0.65 7.89
CA SER A 175 3.95 -1.89 7.12
C SER A 175 4.84 -1.96 5.88
N ALA A 176 4.90 -0.88 5.10
CA ALA A 176 5.71 -0.81 3.89
C ALA A 176 7.21 -0.91 4.21
N VAL A 177 7.65 -0.20 5.24
CA VAL A 177 9.04 -0.20 5.72
C VAL A 177 9.45 -1.60 6.16
N ASP A 178 8.66 -2.27 6.98
CA ASP A 178 8.95 -3.63 7.45
C ASP A 178 9.00 -4.63 6.29
N THR A 179 8.04 -4.52 5.36
CA THR A 179 7.96 -5.36 4.17
C THR A 179 9.22 -5.23 3.31
N TRP A 180 9.67 -4.02 3.00
CA TRP A 180 10.85 -3.83 2.15
C TRP A 180 12.17 -4.07 2.88
N ARG A 181 12.25 -3.80 4.19
CA ARG A 181 13.41 -4.22 5.02
C ARG A 181 13.57 -5.73 5.04
N ALA A 182 12.46 -6.47 5.01
CA ALA A 182 12.45 -7.92 4.84
C ALA A 182 12.76 -8.39 3.39
N GLY A 183 12.99 -7.46 2.46
CA GLY A 183 13.26 -7.75 1.04
C GLY A 183 12.03 -8.21 0.25
N GLN A 184 10.84 -8.08 0.83
CA GLN A 184 9.58 -8.48 0.23
C GLN A 184 9.05 -7.33 -0.62
N ILE A 185 8.54 -7.58 -1.83
CA ILE A 185 8.00 -6.54 -2.72
C ILE A 185 6.46 -6.58 -2.77
N ALA A 186 5.84 -7.53 -2.07
CA ALA A 186 4.39 -7.63 -1.93
C ALA A 186 4.03 -7.65 -0.45
N GLU A 187 3.10 -6.78 -0.05
CA GLU A 187 2.40 -6.96 1.22
C GLU A 187 1.68 -8.31 1.21
N PHE A 188 2.11 -9.17 2.12
CA PHE A 188 1.70 -10.54 2.42
C PHE A 188 2.15 -11.64 1.44
N GLY A 189 3.22 -12.29 1.89
CA GLY A 189 3.46 -13.73 1.82
C GLY A 189 4.68 -14.08 2.66
N SER A 190 4.51 -14.41 3.94
CA SER A 190 5.54 -15.18 4.65
C SER A 190 5.54 -16.60 4.10
N VAL A 191 6.61 -16.99 3.42
CA VAL A 191 7.05 -18.39 3.37
C VAL A 191 8.54 -18.38 3.68
N HIS A 192 8.91 -19.27 4.59
CA HIS A 192 10.25 -19.51 5.10
C HIS A 192 11.40 -19.28 4.10
N GLN A 193 12.53 -18.84 4.66
CA GLN A 193 13.89 -18.85 4.10
C GLN A 193 14.08 -19.88 2.98
N VAL A 194 14.52 -19.42 1.81
CA VAL A 194 15.20 -20.26 0.82
C VAL A 194 16.55 -19.61 0.50
N PRO A 195 17.65 -20.38 0.42
CA PRO A 195 19.01 -19.83 0.39
C PRO A 195 19.34 -19.13 -0.93
N THR A 196 20.29 -18.20 -0.83
CA THR A 196 21.02 -17.53 -1.91
C THR A 196 21.28 -18.42 -3.13
N VAL A 197 20.79 -18.01 -4.30
CA VAL A 197 21.19 -18.60 -5.59
C VAL A 197 22.00 -17.59 -6.39
N SER A 198 23.16 -18.07 -6.82
CA SER A 198 24.23 -17.36 -7.51
C SER A 198 23.79 -16.74 -8.86
N SER A 199 24.34 -15.58 -9.16
CA SER A 199 24.09 -14.77 -10.35
C SER A 199 24.78 -15.32 -11.60
N THR A 200 24.01 -15.74 -12.60
CA THR A 200 24.41 -15.69 -14.01
C THR A 200 23.17 -15.49 -14.90
N PRO A 201 23.11 -14.45 -15.76
CA PRO A 201 21.99 -14.24 -16.68
C PRO A 201 22.08 -15.13 -17.93
N PRO A 202 20.97 -15.67 -18.47
CA PRO A 202 20.98 -16.32 -19.78
C PRO A 202 20.83 -15.30 -20.92
N VAL A 203 21.63 -15.50 -21.97
CA VAL A 203 21.61 -14.76 -23.24
C VAL A 203 20.45 -15.25 -24.11
N ILE A 204 19.65 -14.33 -24.68
CA ILE A 204 18.60 -14.64 -25.66
C ILE A 204 19.00 -14.09 -27.03
N THR A 205 18.95 -14.95 -28.04
CA THR A 205 19.23 -14.63 -29.45
C THR A 205 17.91 -14.38 -30.20
N PRO A 206 17.80 -13.37 -31.09
CA PRO A 206 16.53 -13.07 -31.77
C PRO A 206 16.32 -13.94 -33.02
N THR A 207 15.09 -14.35 -33.29
CA THR A 207 14.69 -15.00 -34.56
C THR A 207 13.51 -14.27 -35.20
N ALA A 208 13.51 -14.28 -36.53
CA ALA A 208 12.93 -13.29 -37.45
C ALA A 208 11.39 -13.24 -37.61
N VAL A 209 10.94 -12.11 -38.16
CA VAL A 209 9.57 -11.73 -38.49
C VAL A 209 9.14 -12.32 -39.85
N GLY A 210 7.93 -12.91 -39.89
CA GLY A 210 7.20 -13.29 -41.12
C GLY A 210 5.86 -12.54 -41.23
N PRO A 211 5.26 -12.44 -42.44
CA PRO A 211 4.37 -11.33 -42.80
C PRO A 211 2.89 -11.51 -42.40
N THR A 212 2.24 -10.35 -42.35
CA THR A 212 0.90 -9.97 -41.89
C THR A 212 -0.29 -10.76 -42.47
N ALA A 213 -1.20 -11.17 -41.59
CA ALA A 213 -2.59 -11.54 -41.91
C ALA A 213 -3.58 -11.00 -40.86
N ASN A 214 -4.60 -10.30 -41.38
CA ASN A 214 -5.86 -9.81 -40.79
C ASN A 214 -6.11 -10.00 -39.28
N THR A 215 -6.15 -8.87 -38.56
CA THR A 215 -6.34 -8.75 -37.11
C THR A 215 -7.78 -9.05 -36.68
N THR A 216 -8.14 -10.33 -36.55
CA THR A 216 -9.13 -10.74 -35.56
C THR A 216 -8.43 -10.65 -34.20
N ARG A 217 -8.78 -9.65 -33.39
CA ARG A 217 -8.18 -9.38 -32.08
C ARG A 217 -8.40 -10.58 -31.15
N THR A 218 -7.42 -11.48 -31.09
CA THR A 218 -7.34 -12.54 -30.08
C THR A 218 -6.98 -11.90 -28.74
N PRO A 219 -7.80 -12.04 -27.68
CA PRO A 219 -7.45 -11.54 -26.36
C PRO A 219 -6.22 -12.26 -25.81
N TYR A 220 -5.27 -11.50 -25.31
CA TYR A 220 -4.10 -11.99 -24.59
C TYR A 220 -4.42 -12.11 -23.10
N PRO A 221 -4.26 -13.30 -22.48
CA PRO A 221 -4.80 -14.62 -22.86
C PRO A 221 -6.07 -14.96 -22.05
N ALA A 222 -6.78 -16.04 -22.44
CA ALA A 222 -7.87 -16.63 -21.65
C ALA A 222 -7.36 -17.07 -20.28
N ASP A 223 -7.74 -16.34 -19.24
CA ASP A 223 -7.24 -16.48 -17.89
C ASP A 223 -8.15 -17.42 -17.07
N GLN A 224 -7.56 -18.35 -16.31
CA GLN A 224 -8.28 -19.29 -15.44
C GLN A 224 -9.00 -18.58 -14.27
N TYR A 225 -8.98 -17.26 -14.25
CA TYR A 225 -9.56 -16.37 -13.25
C TYR A 225 -10.95 -15.93 -13.68
N SER A 226 -11.88 -16.90 -13.76
CA SER A 226 -13.29 -16.53 -13.85
C SER A 226 -13.69 -15.78 -12.59
N ILE A 227 -14.38 -14.65 -12.77
CA ILE A 227 -14.99 -13.92 -11.66
C ILE A 227 -16.27 -14.61 -11.16
N LEU A 228 -16.82 -15.51 -11.97
CA LEU A 228 -18.02 -16.28 -11.65
C LEU A 228 -17.67 -17.55 -10.88
N GLY A 229 -18.54 -17.93 -9.96
CA GLY A 229 -18.39 -19.17 -9.21
C GLY A 229 -18.88 -19.07 -7.78
N LYS A 230 -18.68 -20.15 -7.03
CA LYS A 230 -18.91 -20.16 -5.59
C LYS A 230 -17.82 -19.32 -4.90
N PRO A 231 -18.13 -18.67 -3.77
CA PRO A 231 -17.12 -17.98 -3.00
C PRO A 231 -15.94 -18.88 -2.63
N SER A 232 -14.72 -18.42 -2.89
CA SER A 232 -13.48 -19.11 -2.47
C SER A 232 -13.03 -18.71 -1.07
N VAL A 233 -13.67 -17.70 -0.48
CA VAL A 233 -13.46 -17.20 0.88
C VAL A 233 -14.81 -16.99 1.58
N ASP A 234 -14.79 -17.00 2.91
CA ASP A 234 -15.97 -16.73 3.75
C ASP A 234 -15.97 -15.30 4.31
N GLY A 235 -17.11 -14.88 4.88
CA GLY A 235 -17.28 -13.54 5.42
C GLY A 235 -16.33 -13.19 6.56
N ALA A 236 -15.88 -14.17 7.35
CA ALA A 236 -14.94 -13.94 8.44
C ALA A 236 -13.53 -13.62 7.90
N PHE A 237 -13.07 -14.38 6.91
CA PHE A 237 -11.80 -14.15 6.25
C PHE A 237 -11.79 -12.79 5.51
N ILE A 238 -12.87 -12.47 4.81
CA ILE A 238 -13.02 -11.14 4.19
C ILE A 238 -12.91 -10.05 5.25
N ASN A 239 -13.60 -10.22 6.38
CA ASN A 239 -13.56 -9.23 7.45
C ASN A 239 -12.17 -9.07 8.06
N GLN A 240 -11.42 -10.16 8.20
CA GLN A 240 -10.03 -10.13 8.65
C GLN A 240 -9.16 -9.25 7.73
N ILE A 241 -9.29 -9.42 6.40
CA ILE A 241 -8.58 -8.57 5.43
C ILE A 241 -8.97 -7.10 5.62
N LEU A 242 -10.27 -6.80 5.66
CA LEU A 242 -10.74 -5.41 5.78
C LEU A 242 -10.28 -4.76 7.10
N THR A 243 -10.31 -5.50 8.21
CA THR A 243 -9.81 -5.02 9.51
C THR A 243 -8.31 -4.79 9.50
N GLN A 244 -7.54 -5.69 8.88
CA GLN A 244 -6.09 -5.58 8.78
C GLN A 244 -5.65 -4.32 8.02
N TYR A 245 -6.42 -3.91 7.02
CA TYR A 245 -6.16 -2.72 6.22
C TYR A 245 -6.86 -1.46 6.77
N HIS A 246 -7.38 -1.49 8.00
CA HIS A 246 -8.14 -0.39 8.60
C HIS A 246 -9.26 0.16 7.69
N SER A 247 -9.84 -0.71 6.87
CA SER A 247 -10.85 -0.31 5.92
C SER A 247 -12.07 0.27 6.64
N PRO A 248 -12.65 1.38 6.17
CA PRO A 248 -13.95 1.85 6.65
C PRO A 248 -15.10 0.86 6.34
N ALA A 249 -14.85 -0.16 5.51
CA ALA A 249 -15.75 -1.28 5.29
C ALA A 249 -15.50 -2.47 6.26
N ALA A 250 -14.60 -2.35 7.23
CA ALA A 250 -14.43 -3.34 8.29
C ALA A 250 -15.76 -3.60 9.03
N GLY A 251 -16.00 -4.85 9.40
CA GLY A 251 -17.28 -5.35 9.89
C GLY A 251 -18.22 -5.88 8.80
N LYS A 252 -17.94 -5.63 7.52
CA LYS A 252 -18.88 -5.93 6.40
C LYS A 252 -18.55 -7.19 5.62
N GLY A 253 -17.61 -8.02 6.09
CA GLY A 253 -17.19 -9.21 5.32
C GLY A 253 -18.33 -10.19 5.01
N GLN A 254 -19.33 -10.30 5.90
CA GLN A 254 -20.52 -11.12 5.63
C GLN A 254 -21.40 -10.54 4.50
N LEU A 255 -21.43 -9.22 4.34
CA LEU A 255 -22.17 -8.57 3.25
C LEU A 255 -21.51 -8.86 1.90
N PHE A 256 -20.18 -8.74 1.80
CA PHE A 256 -19.44 -9.14 0.59
C PHE A 256 -19.71 -10.60 0.22
N PHE A 257 -19.66 -11.50 1.21
CA PHE A 257 -19.97 -12.91 0.99
C PHE A 257 -21.40 -13.12 0.47
N ALA A 258 -22.39 -12.48 1.10
CA ALA A 258 -23.79 -12.61 0.72
C ALA A 258 -24.07 -12.08 -0.68
N GLU A 259 -23.54 -10.91 -1.04
CA GLU A 259 -23.69 -10.34 -2.38
C GLU A 259 -22.97 -11.17 -3.45
N GLY A 260 -21.78 -11.70 -3.13
CA GLY A 260 -21.08 -12.65 -4.01
C GLY A 260 -21.92 -13.90 -4.30
N VAL A 261 -22.51 -14.51 -3.27
CA VAL A 261 -23.45 -15.64 -3.44
C VAL A 261 -24.66 -15.24 -4.29
N LYS A 262 -25.26 -14.08 -4.02
CA LYS A 262 -26.46 -13.59 -4.71
C LYS A 262 -26.25 -13.37 -6.20
N TYR A 263 -25.11 -12.82 -6.60
CA TYR A 263 -24.80 -12.54 -8.00
C TYR A 263 -23.94 -13.62 -8.69
N GLY A 264 -23.58 -14.68 -7.97
CA GLY A 264 -22.71 -15.74 -8.51
C GLY A 264 -21.29 -15.28 -8.82
N ILE A 265 -20.81 -14.25 -8.11
CA ILE A 265 -19.47 -13.68 -8.25
C ILE A 265 -18.66 -14.10 -7.02
N ASP A 266 -17.46 -14.63 -7.22
CA ASP A 266 -16.56 -14.94 -6.12
C ASP A 266 -16.10 -13.62 -5.45
N PRO A 267 -16.47 -13.34 -4.18
CA PRO A 267 -16.28 -12.05 -3.54
C PRO A 267 -14.80 -11.67 -3.35
N ILE A 268 -13.88 -12.62 -3.50
CA ILE A 268 -12.45 -12.33 -3.49
C ILE A 268 -12.03 -11.36 -4.61
N TYR A 269 -12.71 -11.38 -5.75
CA TYR A 269 -12.43 -10.43 -6.83
C TYR A 269 -12.92 -9.03 -6.48
N ALA A 270 -14.08 -8.89 -5.85
CA ALA A 270 -14.54 -7.58 -5.36
C ALA A 270 -13.52 -6.95 -4.40
N LEU A 271 -12.93 -7.76 -3.52
CA LEU A 271 -11.82 -7.30 -2.66
C LEU A 271 -10.56 -6.92 -3.45
N ALA A 272 -10.21 -7.68 -4.49
CA ALA A 272 -9.01 -7.41 -5.27
C ALA A 272 -9.13 -6.09 -6.05
N PHE A 273 -10.31 -5.81 -6.63
CA PHE A 273 -10.61 -4.51 -7.25
C PHE A 273 -10.63 -3.39 -6.20
N PHE A 274 -11.31 -3.59 -5.06
CA PHE A 274 -11.40 -2.55 -4.03
C PHE A 274 -10.03 -2.18 -3.42
N MET A 275 -9.16 -3.18 -3.22
CA MET A 275 -7.78 -2.96 -2.80
C MET A 275 -6.99 -2.20 -3.87
N LEU A 276 -7.12 -2.58 -5.14
CA LEU A 276 -6.45 -1.91 -6.26
C LEU A 276 -6.87 -0.44 -6.37
N ASP A 277 -8.16 -0.15 -6.25
CA ASP A 277 -8.71 1.17 -6.56
C ASP A 277 -8.47 2.19 -5.44
N SER A 278 -8.36 1.74 -4.18
CA SER A 278 -8.41 2.65 -3.02
C SER A 278 -7.81 2.11 -1.73
N ILE A 279 -7.08 0.98 -1.79
CA ILE A 279 -6.64 0.24 -0.60
C ILE A 279 -7.80 0.05 0.39
N PHE A 280 -8.87 -0.58 -0.11
CA PHE A 280 -10.08 -0.82 0.69
C PHE A 280 -10.73 0.47 1.24
N GLY A 281 -10.67 1.57 0.50
CA GLY A 281 -11.38 2.79 0.79
C GLY A 281 -10.65 3.75 1.72
N THR A 282 -9.39 3.48 2.06
CA THR A 282 -8.55 4.38 2.86
C THR A 282 -7.92 5.48 2.01
N GLU A 283 -7.96 5.35 0.68
CA GLU A 283 -7.28 6.27 -0.24
C GLU A 283 -8.14 6.61 -1.47
N GLY A 284 -7.70 7.62 -2.23
CA GLY A 284 -8.28 7.96 -3.53
C GLY A 284 -9.71 8.48 -3.49
N LEU A 285 -10.45 8.29 -4.60
CA LEU A 285 -11.83 8.77 -4.75
C LEU A 285 -12.79 8.15 -3.73
N SER A 286 -12.45 6.99 -3.19
CA SER A 286 -13.27 6.26 -2.23
C SER A 286 -13.43 7.00 -0.89
N LEU A 287 -12.47 7.86 -0.52
CA LEU A 287 -12.59 8.75 0.64
C LEU A 287 -13.77 9.72 0.54
N ALA A 288 -14.05 10.23 -0.66
CA ALA A 288 -15.14 11.17 -0.89
C ALA A 288 -16.45 10.47 -1.28
N THR A 289 -16.33 9.34 -1.99
CA THR A 289 -17.48 8.66 -2.61
C THR A 289 -18.07 7.52 -1.78
N HIS A 290 -17.35 7.01 -0.78
CA HIS A 290 -17.66 5.74 -0.10
C HIS A 290 -17.90 4.59 -1.10
N SER A 291 -17.16 4.60 -2.21
CA SER A 291 -17.31 3.64 -3.30
C SER A 291 -16.27 2.53 -3.26
N LEU A 292 -16.67 1.30 -3.56
CA LEU A 292 -15.75 0.16 -3.77
C LEU A 292 -14.83 0.33 -5.00
N GLY A 293 -15.17 1.23 -5.91
CA GLY A 293 -14.34 1.57 -7.07
C GLY A 293 -14.88 2.77 -7.86
N PRO A 294 -14.20 3.21 -8.93
CA PRO A 294 -14.59 4.34 -9.75
C PRO A 294 -15.78 4.03 -10.70
N LEU A 295 -16.92 3.63 -10.15
CA LEU A 295 -18.11 3.31 -10.92
C LEU A 295 -18.69 4.59 -11.55
N PRO A 296 -19.00 4.59 -12.86
CA PRO A 296 -19.63 5.75 -13.50
C PRO A 296 -21.05 5.96 -12.99
N THR A 297 -21.44 7.22 -12.84
CA THR A 297 -22.84 7.59 -12.59
C THR A 297 -23.72 7.05 -13.71
N PRO A 298 -24.79 6.30 -13.38
CA PRO A 298 -25.66 5.75 -14.41
C PRO A 298 -26.52 6.84 -15.04
N THR A 299 -26.82 6.70 -16.34
CA THR A 299 -27.68 7.65 -17.08
C THR A 299 -29.16 7.55 -16.67
N THR A 300 -29.54 6.46 -16.00
CA THR A 300 -30.84 6.27 -15.34
C THR A 300 -30.60 5.82 -13.90
N VAL A 301 -31.30 6.43 -12.93
CA VAL A 301 -31.05 6.16 -11.51
C VAL A 301 -31.54 4.75 -11.17
N THR A 302 -30.60 3.81 -11.13
CA THR A 302 -30.82 2.39 -10.82
C THR A 302 -30.13 1.95 -9.52
N CYS A 303 -29.35 2.85 -8.92
CA CYS A 303 -28.58 2.68 -7.70
C CYS A 303 -29.15 3.56 -6.57
N HIS A 304 -28.85 3.21 -5.31
CA HIS A 304 -28.93 4.15 -4.18
C HIS A 304 -27.67 5.01 -4.10
N CYS A 305 -27.37 5.74 -5.18
CA CYS A 305 -26.17 6.55 -5.32
C CYS A 305 -26.47 7.97 -5.82
N GLN A 306 -25.53 8.89 -5.57
CA GLN A 306 -25.55 10.27 -6.03
C GLN A 306 -24.42 10.48 -7.04
N ASP A 307 -24.60 11.42 -7.97
CA ASP A 307 -23.51 11.85 -8.83
C ASP A 307 -22.44 12.59 -8.01
N PHE A 308 -21.19 12.22 -8.22
CA PHE A 308 -20.02 12.93 -7.75
C PHE A 308 -19.01 13.02 -8.89
N HIS A 309 -19.10 14.10 -9.66
CA HIS A 309 -18.22 14.37 -10.80
C HIS A 309 -18.18 13.23 -11.83
N GLY A 310 -19.35 12.64 -12.14
CA GLY A 310 -19.47 11.52 -13.08
C GLY A 310 -19.19 10.14 -12.46
N TYR A 311 -18.93 10.07 -11.15
CA TYR A 311 -18.80 8.82 -10.40
C TYR A 311 -19.93 8.64 -9.39
N ARG A 312 -20.23 7.38 -9.07
CA ARG A 312 -21.20 7.04 -8.03
C ARG A 312 -20.65 7.37 -6.65
N ARG A 313 -21.44 8.08 -5.85
CA ARG A 313 -21.22 8.33 -4.42
C ARG A 313 -22.33 7.72 -3.60
N TYR A 314 -21.98 7.16 -2.46
CA TYR A 314 -22.90 6.44 -1.58
C TYR A 314 -22.95 7.07 -0.19
N ALA A 315 -24.12 6.97 0.44
CA ALA A 315 -24.30 7.35 1.83
C ALA A 315 -23.65 6.33 2.79
N THR A 316 -23.57 5.06 2.37
CA THR A 316 -23.00 3.97 3.17
C THR A 316 -22.18 3.04 2.30
N TRP A 317 -21.16 2.42 2.90
CA TRP A 317 -20.40 1.34 2.27
C TRP A 317 -21.29 0.15 1.90
N ASP A 318 -22.33 -0.14 2.68
CA ASP A 318 -23.30 -1.21 2.39
C ASP A 318 -23.96 -1.01 1.02
N ALA A 319 -24.42 0.22 0.75
CA ALA A 319 -25.01 0.57 -0.55
C ALA A 319 -23.99 0.43 -1.68
N SER A 320 -22.73 0.82 -1.45
CA SER A 320 -21.68 0.64 -2.45
C SER A 320 -21.34 -0.82 -2.71
N ILE A 321 -21.26 -1.66 -1.67
CA ILE A 321 -20.94 -3.08 -1.79
C ILE A 321 -22.01 -3.75 -2.65
N SER A 322 -23.28 -3.61 -2.28
CA SER A 322 -24.38 -4.19 -3.06
C SER A 322 -24.41 -3.68 -4.50
N ASP A 323 -24.19 -2.38 -4.72
CA ASP A 323 -24.21 -1.80 -6.06
C ASP A 323 -23.00 -2.21 -6.92
N TRP A 324 -21.81 -2.43 -6.33
CA TRP A 324 -20.64 -2.93 -7.07
C TRP A 324 -20.92 -4.31 -7.65
N PHE A 325 -21.43 -5.23 -6.84
CA PHE A 325 -21.77 -6.58 -7.32
C PHE A 325 -22.87 -6.55 -8.38
N GLN A 326 -23.90 -5.72 -8.17
CA GLN A 326 -24.95 -5.53 -9.16
C GLN A 326 -24.40 -4.99 -10.47
N TYR A 327 -23.56 -3.94 -10.43
CA TYR A 327 -22.98 -3.30 -11.60
C TYR A 327 -22.07 -4.25 -12.40
N ILE A 328 -21.18 -4.99 -11.72
CA ILE A 328 -20.34 -5.98 -12.40
C ILE A 328 -21.19 -7.09 -13.02
N HIS A 329 -22.22 -7.56 -12.32
CA HIS A 329 -23.09 -8.60 -12.84
C HIS A 329 -23.95 -8.13 -14.02
N ASP A 330 -24.64 -7.01 -13.91
CA ASP A 330 -25.61 -6.56 -14.91
C ASP A 330 -24.90 -5.98 -16.15
N ASP A 331 -23.93 -5.08 -15.96
CA ASP A 331 -23.25 -4.41 -17.07
C ASP A 331 -22.13 -5.27 -17.69
N TYR A 332 -21.27 -5.90 -16.89
CA TYR A 332 -20.12 -6.64 -17.42
C TYR A 332 -20.48 -8.07 -17.78
N VAL A 333 -21.13 -8.81 -16.87
CA VAL A 333 -21.43 -10.23 -17.09
C VAL A 333 -22.63 -10.39 -18.03
N LYS A 334 -23.80 -9.84 -17.68
CA LYS A 334 -25.04 -10.06 -18.45
C LYS A 334 -25.04 -9.32 -19.78
N GLN A 335 -24.73 -8.03 -19.77
CA GLN A 335 -24.83 -7.22 -20.98
C GLN A 335 -23.63 -7.42 -21.92
N MET A 336 -22.42 -7.55 -21.39
CA MET A 336 -21.19 -7.66 -22.21
C MET A 336 -20.61 -9.07 -22.31
N GLY A 337 -21.10 -10.04 -21.53
CA GLY A 337 -20.60 -11.42 -21.55
C GLY A 337 -19.18 -11.59 -20.97
N LEU A 338 -18.70 -10.65 -20.18
CA LEU A 338 -17.36 -10.64 -19.60
C LEU A 338 -17.36 -11.45 -18.31
N THR A 339 -16.65 -12.57 -18.28
CA THR A 339 -16.72 -13.56 -17.20
C THR A 339 -15.37 -13.84 -16.53
N THR A 340 -14.29 -13.25 -17.04
CA THR A 340 -12.94 -13.38 -16.49
C THR A 340 -12.34 -12.03 -16.13
N VAL A 341 -11.31 -12.04 -15.28
CA VAL A 341 -10.60 -10.82 -14.86
C VAL A 341 -10.06 -10.06 -16.07
N SER A 342 -9.39 -10.76 -17.01
CA SER A 342 -8.83 -10.14 -18.21
C SER A 342 -9.87 -9.39 -19.04
N GLN A 343 -11.06 -9.98 -19.19
CA GLN A 343 -12.17 -9.40 -19.94
C GLN A 343 -12.74 -8.16 -19.22
N VAL A 344 -12.97 -8.25 -17.90
CA VAL A 344 -13.52 -7.17 -17.10
C VAL A 344 -12.56 -5.98 -17.06
N VAL A 345 -11.29 -6.21 -16.71
CA VAL A 345 -10.27 -5.15 -16.57
C VAL A 345 -10.06 -4.38 -17.87
N SER A 346 -10.12 -5.07 -19.01
CA SER A 346 -9.95 -4.46 -20.34
C SER A 346 -10.97 -3.36 -20.65
N ILE A 347 -12.12 -3.35 -19.95
CA ILE A 347 -13.15 -2.32 -20.07
C ILE A 347 -13.17 -1.42 -18.83
N TYR A 348 -12.96 -1.99 -17.65
CA TYR A 348 -13.05 -1.31 -16.35
C TYR A 348 -12.15 -0.09 -16.23
N LEU A 349 -10.90 -0.20 -16.68
CA LEU A 349 -9.91 0.87 -16.55
C LEU A 349 -10.16 2.08 -17.47
N LYS A 350 -11.05 1.97 -18.46
CA LYS A 350 -11.34 3.03 -19.45
C LYS A 350 -10.07 3.61 -20.11
N THR A 351 -9.07 2.77 -20.34
CA THR A 351 -7.80 3.14 -20.99
C THR A 351 -7.51 2.21 -22.17
N ASN A 352 -6.80 2.72 -23.18
CA ASN A 352 -6.26 1.91 -24.27
C ASN A 352 -4.80 1.50 -24.02
N ASP A 353 -4.22 1.85 -22.87
CA ASP A 353 -2.87 1.42 -22.51
C ASP A 353 -2.86 -0.07 -22.16
N THR A 354 -2.40 -0.87 -23.12
CA THR A 354 -2.28 -2.32 -22.97
C THR A 354 -1.32 -2.75 -21.85
N SER A 355 -0.37 -1.91 -21.46
CA SER A 355 0.55 -2.19 -20.35
C SER A 355 -0.17 -2.04 -19.01
N ALA A 356 -0.93 -0.96 -18.85
CA ALA A 356 -1.77 -0.72 -17.67
C ALA A 356 -2.82 -1.84 -17.50
N ILE A 357 -3.51 -2.21 -18.58
CA ILE A 357 -4.48 -3.33 -18.57
C ILE A 357 -3.82 -4.63 -18.11
N ARG A 358 -2.69 -5.02 -18.73
CA ARG A 358 -1.99 -6.25 -18.39
C ARG A 358 -1.49 -6.23 -16.94
N PHE A 359 -1.04 -5.08 -16.45
CA PHE A 359 -0.59 -4.93 -15.07
C PHE A 359 -1.72 -5.16 -14.08
N THR A 360 -2.84 -4.46 -14.27
CA THR A 360 -4.00 -4.58 -13.39
C THR A 360 -4.53 -6.01 -13.34
N ILE A 361 -4.59 -6.70 -14.49
CA ILE A 361 -4.96 -8.13 -14.54
C ILE A 361 -4.04 -8.92 -13.61
N LYS A 362 -2.72 -8.80 -13.78
CA LYS A 362 -1.75 -9.54 -12.96
C LYS A 362 -1.81 -9.21 -11.46
N GLN A 363 -2.11 -7.96 -11.10
CA GLN A 363 -2.25 -7.57 -9.69
C GLN A 363 -3.47 -8.23 -9.06
N ILE A 364 -4.61 -8.23 -9.77
CA ILE A 364 -5.83 -8.87 -9.31
C ILE A 364 -5.63 -10.39 -9.20
N GLU A 365 -5.11 -11.03 -10.26
CA GLU A 365 -4.82 -12.48 -10.28
C GLU A 365 -3.93 -12.89 -9.10
N ARG A 366 -2.80 -12.18 -8.91
CA ARG A 366 -1.86 -12.45 -7.83
C ARG A 366 -2.51 -12.29 -6.47
N ARG A 367 -3.30 -11.24 -6.26
CA ARG A 367 -3.93 -10.98 -4.96
C ARG A 367 -4.94 -12.07 -4.63
N VAL A 368 -5.71 -12.51 -5.62
CA VAL A 368 -6.66 -13.62 -5.50
C VAL A 368 -5.93 -14.92 -5.14
N ASP A 369 -4.83 -15.25 -5.80
CA ASP A 369 -4.03 -16.43 -5.47
C ASP A 369 -3.50 -16.40 -4.03
N LEU A 370 -2.95 -15.26 -3.61
CA LEU A 370 -2.43 -15.09 -2.25
C LEU A 370 -3.51 -15.34 -1.20
N TRP A 371 -4.69 -14.74 -1.38
CA TRP A 371 -5.79 -14.89 -0.43
C TRP A 371 -6.41 -16.29 -0.45
N ARG A 372 -6.54 -16.93 -1.61
CA ARG A 372 -6.99 -18.32 -1.71
C ARG A 372 -6.02 -19.27 -0.99
N ASN A 373 -4.72 -19.08 -1.19
CA ASN A 373 -3.70 -19.88 -0.52
C ASN A 373 -3.70 -19.66 0.99
N ALA A 374 -3.80 -18.41 1.46
CA ALA A 374 -3.90 -18.09 2.88
C ALA A 374 -5.14 -18.71 3.53
N ARG A 375 -6.29 -18.69 2.84
CA ARG A 375 -7.52 -19.33 3.33
C ARG A 375 -7.38 -20.85 3.42
N ALA A 376 -6.76 -21.49 2.42
CA ALA A 376 -6.54 -22.94 2.39
C ALA A 376 -5.65 -23.43 3.54
N GLN A 377 -4.73 -22.59 4.02
CA GLN A 377 -3.83 -22.90 5.14
C GLN A 377 -4.46 -22.68 6.53
N THR A 378 -5.61 -22.00 6.59
CA THR A 378 -6.31 -21.73 7.86
C THR A 378 -7.47 -22.73 8.00
N PRO A 379 -7.45 -23.69 8.94
CA PRO A 379 -8.57 -24.61 9.12
C PRO A 379 -9.83 -23.84 9.51
N SER A 380 -10.98 -24.17 8.91
CA SER A 380 -12.27 -23.73 9.46
C SER A 380 -12.41 -24.33 10.86
N LYS A 381 -12.48 -23.47 11.87
CA LYS A 381 -12.89 -23.87 13.23
C LYS A 381 -14.39 -24.10 13.28
#